data_AF-A0A3D2W5Y4-F1
#
_entry.id   AF-A0A3D2W5Y4-F1
#
_cell.length_a   1.000
_cell.length_b   1.000
_cell.length_c   1.000
_cell.angle_alpha   90.00
_cell.angle_beta   90.00
_cell.angle_gamma   90.00
#
_symmetry.space_group_name_H-M   'P 1'
#
loop_
_entity.id
_entity.type
_entity.pdbx_description
1 polymer ?
#
loop_
_entity_poly.entity_id
_entity_poly.type
_entity_poly.pdbx_seq_one_letter_code
_entity_poly.pdbx_strand_id
1 'polypeptide(L)'
;MSTSVIKRRKTDVFLSGWFSISLFCLLFGQIYELFAHGVMSASMIFMFLYPLLLGFVPCVILKKLHMKMPSRLWQDGVLILTCGSLIRGVIEIYGTTAWYDRAFLICGVICLIAGIVQYILRK
;
A
#
# COMPACT_ATOMS: atom_id res chain seq x y z
N MET A 1 30.81 -9.41 -14.40
CA MET A 1 29.49 -9.76 -13.81
C MET A 1 28.56 -8.55 -13.99
N SER A 2 27.47 -8.67 -14.77
CA SER A 2 26.75 -7.50 -15.33
C SER A 2 25.82 -6.81 -14.32
N THR A 3 25.97 -5.49 -14.16
CA THR A 3 25.23 -4.65 -13.19
C THR A 3 23.71 -4.61 -13.45
N SER A 4 23.28 -4.95 -14.67
CA SER A 4 21.88 -5.04 -15.06
C SER A 4 21.14 -6.23 -14.42
N VAL A 5 21.83 -7.35 -14.17
CA VAL A 5 21.24 -8.58 -13.61
C VAL A 5 20.90 -8.38 -12.13
N ILE A 6 21.76 -7.68 -11.37
CA ILE A 6 21.55 -7.38 -9.95
C ILE A 6 20.36 -6.44 -9.77
N LYS A 7 20.24 -5.40 -10.63
CA LYS A 7 19.12 -4.45 -10.59
C LYS A 7 17.78 -5.13 -10.92
N ARG A 8 17.78 -6.06 -11.90
CA ARG A 8 16.59 -6.83 -12.28
C ARG A 8 16.13 -7.74 -11.13
N ARG A 9 17.04 -8.54 -10.55
CA ARG A 9 16.74 -9.44 -9.41
C ARG A 9 16.17 -8.69 -8.20
N LYS A 10 16.74 -7.55 -7.83
CA LYS A 10 16.25 -6.76 -6.68
C LYS A 10 14.81 -6.25 -6.89
N THR A 11 14.45 -5.90 -8.12
CA THR A 11 13.11 -5.44 -8.49
C THR A 11 12.09 -6.57 -8.42
N ASP A 12 12.47 -7.77 -8.83
CA ASP A 12 11.59 -8.94 -8.83
C ASP A 12 11.26 -9.41 -7.40
N VAL A 13 12.24 -9.39 -6.49
CA VAL A 13 12.01 -9.69 -5.06
C VAL A 13 11.09 -8.64 -4.42
N PHE A 14 11.26 -7.36 -4.78
CA PHE A 14 10.38 -6.29 -4.31
C PHE A 14 8.93 -6.48 -4.80
N LEU A 15 8.74 -6.79 -6.09
CA LEU A 15 7.41 -7.06 -6.65
C LEU A 15 6.71 -8.23 -5.93
N SER A 16 7.45 -9.31 -5.69
CA SER A 16 6.92 -10.47 -4.98
C SER A 16 6.48 -10.11 -3.55
N GLY A 17 7.22 -9.25 -2.86
CA GLY A 17 6.86 -8.78 -1.52
C GLY A 17 5.54 -8.00 -1.50
N TRP A 18 5.36 -7.05 -2.41
CA TRP A 18 4.10 -6.26 -2.50
C TRP A 18 2.89 -7.13 -2.83
N PHE A 19 3.06 -8.11 -3.70
CA PHE A 19 2.00 -9.06 -4.03
C PHE A 19 1.61 -9.91 -2.82
N SER A 20 2.60 -10.45 -2.10
CA SER A 20 2.35 -11.22 -0.87
C SER A 20 1.66 -10.39 0.22
N ILE A 21 2.06 -9.12 0.41
CA ILE A 21 1.42 -8.21 1.37
C ILE A 21 -0.04 -7.95 0.98
N SER A 22 -0.31 -7.68 -0.29
CA SER A 22 -1.68 -7.49 -0.78
C SER A 22 -2.54 -8.74 -0.58
N LEU A 23 -1.98 -9.93 -0.84
CA LEU A 23 -2.68 -11.19 -0.66
C LEU A 23 -2.99 -11.44 0.83
N PHE A 24 -2.03 -11.17 1.72
CA PHE A 24 -2.24 -11.26 3.16
C PHE A 24 -3.34 -10.31 3.64
N CYS A 25 -3.36 -9.06 3.17
CA CYS A 25 -4.40 -8.09 3.53
C CYS A 25 -5.79 -8.53 3.05
N LEU A 26 -5.88 -9.13 1.85
CA LEU A 26 -7.13 -9.67 1.31
C LEU A 26 -7.65 -10.81 2.20
N LEU A 27 -6.79 -11.79 2.51
CA LEU A 27 -7.14 -12.91 3.38
C LEU A 27 -7.55 -12.42 4.78
N PHE A 28 -6.81 -11.47 5.34
CA PHE A 28 -7.14 -10.86 6.64
C PHE A 28 -8.51 -10.18 6.60
N GLY A 29 -8.82 -9.40 5.56
CA GLY A 29 -10.12 -8.77 5.37
C GLY A 29 -11.27 -9.79 5.36
N GLN A 30 -11.11 -10.88 4.60
CA GLN A 30 -12.11 -11.94 4.51
C GLN A 30 -12.33 -12.69 5.82
N ILE A 31 -11.24 -13.04 6.53
CA ILE A 31 -11.31 -13.68 7.84
C ILE A 31 -12.04 -12.78 8.83
N TYR A 32 -11.75 -11.48 8.83
CA TYR A 32 -12.36 -10.55 9.76
C TYR A 32 -13.86 -10.33 9.50
N GLU A 33 -14.26 -10.32 8.23
CA GLU A 33 -15.67 -10.26 7.83
C GLU A 33 -16.48 -11.46 8.35
N LEU A 34 -15.89 -12.67 8.30
CA LEU A 34 -16.50 -13.87 8.88
C LEU A 34 -16.75 -13.74 10.40
N PHE A 35 -15.85 -13.08 11.12
CA PHE A 35 -15.99 -12.83 12.56
C PHE A 35 -16.85 -11.61 12.92
N ALA A 36 -17.15 -10.74 11.95
CA ALA A 36 -17.93 -9.51 12.18
C ALA A 36 -19.45 -9.73 12.31
N HIS A 37 -19.91 -10.99 12.38
CA HIS A 37 -21.32 -11.36 12.57
C HIS A 37 -22.32 -10.62 11.65
N GLY A 38 -21.91 -10.34 10.40
CA GLY A 38 -22.73 -9.68 9.39
C GLY A 38 -22.54 -8.16 9.26
N VAL A 39 -21.63 -7.55 10.03
CA VAL A 39 -21.29 -6.12 9.89
C VAL A 39 -20.20 -5.95 8.83
N MET A 40 -20.59 -5.35 7.70
CA MET A 40 -19.71 -5.11 6.56
C MET A 40 -19.00 -3.76 6.70
N SER A 41 -17.68 -3.74 6.51
CA SER A 41 -16.92 -2.50 6.34
C SER A 41 -16.30 -2.45 4.95
N ALA A 42 -16.69 -1.44 4.17
CA ALA A 42 -16.13 -1.22 2.84
C ALA A 42 -14.62 -0.96 2.91
N SER A 43 -14.17 -0.22 3.92
CA SER A 43 -12.77 0.16 4.07
C SER A 43 -11.84 -1.04 4.35
N MET A 44 -12.34 -2.06 5.03
CA MET A 44 -11.59 -3.29 5.25
C MET A 44 -11.44 -4.13 3.97
N ILE A 45 -12.51 -4.22 3.18
CA ILE A 45 -12.51 -4.94 1.89
C ILE A 45 -11.58 -4.25 0.89
N PHE A 46 -11.58 -2.91 0.83
CA PHE A 46 -10.71 -2.16 -0.08
C PHE A 46 -9.25 -2.04 0.40
N MET A 47 -8.89 -2.55 1.58
CA MET A 47 -7.54 -2.44 2.12
C MET A 47 -6.48 -3.08 1.20
N PHE A 48 -6.80 -4.20 0.53
CA PHE A 48 -5.86 -4.85 -0.42
C PHE A 48 -5.53 -3.95 -1.62
N LEU A 49 -6.41 -3.00 -1.95
CA LEU A 49 -6.29 -2.17 -3.13
C LEU A 49 -5.13 -1.18 -3.01
N TYR A 50 -4.80 -0.72 -1.80
CA TYR A 50 -3.69 0.20 -1.55
C TYR A 50 -2.31 -0.43 -1.89
N PRO A 51 -1.89 -1.57 -1.30
CA PRO A 51 -0.62 -2.20 -1.67
C PRO A 51 -0.59 -2.68 -3.12
N LEU A 52 -1.73 -3.05 -3.70
CA LEU A 52 -1.81 -3.46 -5.10
C LEU A 52 -1.63 -2.27 -6.06
N LEU A 53 -2.44 -1.22 -5.92
CA LEU A 53 -2.43 -0.07 -6.84
C LEU A 53 -1.25 0.88 -6.60
N LEU A 54 -0.80 1.06 -5.36
CA LEU A 54 0.26 2.01 -5.06
C LEU A 54 1.62 1.32 -4.83
N GLY A 55 1.63 0.03 -4.47
CA GLY A 55 2.87 -0.75 -4.33
C GLY A 55 3.24 -1.49 -5.61
N PHE A 56 2.37 -2.39 -6.08
CA PHE A 56 2.67 -3.29 -7.20
C PHE A 56 2.64 -2.57 -8.56
N VAL A 57 1.58 -1.82 -8.87
CA VAL A 57 1.42 -1.14 -10.18
C VAL A 57 2.56 -0.16 -10.49
N PRO A 58 3.00 0.73 -9.58
CA PRO A 58 4.07 1.68 -9.89
C PRO A 58 5.41 0.97 -10.09
N CYS A 59 5.67 -0.11 -9.35
CA CYS A 59 6.89 -0.91 -9.56
C CYS A 59 6.89 -1.58 -10.95
N VAL A 60 5.75 -2.09 -11.43
CA VAL A 60 5.61 -2.66 -12.79
C VAL A 60 5.82 -1.60 -13.86
N ILE A 61 5.20 -0.42 -13.70
CA ILE A 61 5.32 0.70 -14.65
C ILE A 61 6.78 1.16 -14.73
N LEU A 62 7.42 1.38 -13.58
CA LEU A 62 8.83 1.80 -13.51
C LEU A 62 9.77 0.76 -14.09
N LYS A 63 9.47 -0.53 -13.92
CA LYS A 63 10.21 -1.64 -14.55
C LYS A 63 10.08 -1.58 -16.08
N LYS A 64 8.87 -1.37 -16.63
CA LYS A 64 8.65 -1.21 -18.08
C LYS A 64 9.36 0.02 -18.66
N LEU A 65 9.37 1.12 -17.92
CA LEU A 65 10.03 2.38 -18.33
C LEU A 65 11.54 2.40 -18.05
N HIS A 66 12.13 1.31 -17.53
CA HIS A 66 13.54 1.21 -17.13
C HIS A 66 14.01 2.32 -16.14
N MET A 67 13.07 2.94 -15.43
CA MET A 67 13.35 4.05 -14.53
C MET A 67 13.87 3.58 -13.17
N LYS A 68 14.32 4.52 -12.33
CA LYS A 68 14.73 4.23 -10.95
C LYS A 68 13.51 3.74 -10.15
N MET A 69 13.75 2.84 -9.20
CA MET A 69 12.75 2.33 -8.25
C MET A 69 12.13 3.47 -7.44
N PRO A 70 10.89 3.29 -6.94
CA PRO A 70 10.22 4.32 -6.15
C PRO A 70 11.02 4.66 -4.88
N SER A 71 10.87 5.89 -4.41
CA SER A 71 11.51 6.37 -3.17
C SER A 71 11.00 5.59 -1.97
N ARG A 72 11.79 5.52 -0.89
CA ARG A 72 11.36 4.89 0.38
C ARG A 72 10.13 5.59 0.94
N LEU A 73 10.05 6.91 0.83
CA LEU A 73 8.89 7.73 1.23
C LEU A 73 7.60 7.31 0.51
N TRP A 74 7.68 6.93 -0.76
CA TRP A 74 6.53 6.40 -1.48
C TRP A 74 6.04 5.08 -0.87
N GLN A 75 6.98 4.18 -0.53
CA GLN A 75 6.68 2.89 0.11
C GLN A 75 6.06 3.10 1.50
N ASP A 76 6.60 4.03 2.27
CA ASP A 76 6.09 4.39 3.59
C ASP A 76 4.68 5.00 3.49
N GLY A 77 4.41 5.85 2.49
CA GLY A 77 3.08 6.40 2.23
C GLY A 77 2.03 5.32 1.90
N VAL A 78 2.41 4.31 1.09
CA VAL A 78 1.56 3.16 0.79
C VAL A 78 1.22 2.37 2.07
N LEU A 79 2.23 2.13 2.92
CA LEU A 79 2.06 1.44 4.19
C LEU A 79 1.14 2.21 5.15
N ILE A 80 1.33 3.53 5.28
CA ILE A 80 0.49 4.38 6.12
C ILE A 80 -0.97 4.34 5.67
N LEU A 81 -1.24 4.41 4.36
CA LEU A 81 -2.61 4.29 3.84
C LEU A 81 -3.22 2.91 4.09
N THR A 82 -2.42 1.86 3.94
CA THR A 82 -2.85 0.48 4.18
C THR A 82 -3.21 0.28 5.65
N CYS A 83 -2.38 0.75 6.58
CA CYS A 83 -2.65 0.73 8.02
C CYS A 83 -3.85 1.61 8.39
N GLY A 84 -4.00 2.78 7.77
CA GLY A 84 -5.14 3.67 7.97
C GLY A 84 -6.46 3.01 7.57
N SER A 85 -6.49 2.32 6.43
CA SER A 85 -7.66 1.57 5.96
C SER A 85 -8.00 0.41 6.89
N LEU A 86 -6.99 -0.27 7.47
CA LEU A 86 -7.20 -1.31 8.46
C LEU A 86 -7.88 -0.76 9.72
N ILE A 87 -7.32 0.31 10.29
CA ILE A 87 -7.84 0.93 11.51
C ILE A 87 -9.27 1.43 11.30
N ARG A 88 -9.52 2.08 10.14
CA ARG A 88 -10.87 2.52 9.77
C ARG A 88 -11.85 1.34 9.69
N GLY A 89 -11.44 0.24 9.04
CA GLY A 89 -12.29 -0.94 8.90
C GLY A 89 -12.69 -1.54 10.24
N VAL A 90 -11.73 -1.64 11.16
CA VAL A 90 -11.97 -2.10 12.53
C VAL A 90 -12.95 -1.15 13.25
N ILE A 91 -12.71 0.16 13.21
CA ILE A 91 -13.54 1.18 13.87
C ILE A 91 -15.00 1.17 13.36
N GLU A 92 -15.17 0.97 12.05
CA GLU A 92 -16.47 0.92 11.38
C GLU A 92 -17.28 -0.31 11.83
N ILE A 93 -16.63 -1.46 12.02
CA ILE A 93 -17.25 -2.68 12.59
C ILE A 93 -17.65 -2.45 14.05
N TYR A 94 -16.88 -1.69 14.81
CA TYR A 94 -17.25 -1.28 16.18
C TYR A 94 -18.39 -0.25 16.22
N GLY A 95 -18.85 0.28 15.07
CA GLY A 95 -19.95 1.25 15.01
C GLY A 95 -19.59 2.63 15.57
N THR A 96 -18.30 2.95 15.67
CA THR A 96 -17.84 4.24 16.18
C THR A 96 -17.27 5.10 15.05
N THR A 97 -17.35 6.43 15.17
CA THR A 97 -16.69 7.34 14.24
C THR A 97 -15.56 8.04 14.96
N ALA A 98 -14.32 7.82 14.53
CA ALA A 98 -13.16 8.44 15.13
C ALA A 98 -12.49 9.43 14.16
N TRP A 99 -11.99 10.55 14.70
CA TRP A 99 -11.27 11.56 13.91
C TRP A 99 -9.97 11.02 13.29
N TYR A 100 -9.41 9.94 13.86
CA TYR A 100 -8.18 9.30 13.41
C TYR A 100 -8.23 8.80 11.97
N ASP A 101 -9.41 8.41 11.46
CA ASP A 101 -9.61 7.98 10.08
C ASP A 101 -9.08 9.02 9.08
N ARG A 102 -9.45 10.29 9.29
CA ARG A 102 -9.01 11.40 8.42
C ARG A 102 -7.52 11.67 8.59
N ALA A 103 -6.99 11.54 9.80
CA ALA A 103 -5.58 11.79 10.08
C ALA A 103 -4.66 10.84 9.31
N PHE A 104 -4.96 9.54 9.30
CA PHE A 104 -4.16 8.55 8.56
C PHE A 104 -4.24 8.73 7.04
N LEU A 105 -5.42 9.07 6.51
CA LEU A 105 -5.58 9.39 5.09
C LEU A 105 -4.74 10.61 4.70
N ILE A 106 -4.82 11.69 5.48
CA ILE A 106 -4.07 12.92 5.21
C ILE A 106 -2.55 12.65 5.27
N CYS A 107 -2.07 11.99 6.33
CA CYS A 107 -0.65 11.64 6.48
C CYS A 107 -0.14 10.76 5.33
N GLY A 108 -0.92 9.76 4.92
CA GLY A 108 -0.58 8.86 3.82
C GLY A 108 -0.47 9.61 2.48
N VAL A 109 -1.44 10.47 2.18
CA VAL A 109 -1.43 11.32 0.97
C VAL A 109 -0.24 12.28 0.97
N ILE A 110 0.06 12.92 2.11
CA ILE A 110 1.23 13.80 2.24
C ILE A 110 2.53 13.03 1.96
N CYS A 111 2.69 11.81 2.50
CA CYS A 111 3.85 10.96 2.23
C CYS A 111 3.94 10.55 0.75
N LEU A 112 2.82 10.22 0.09
CA LEU A 112 2.82 9.92 -1.34
C LEU A 112 3.26 11.12 -2.18
N ILE A 113 2.72 12.31 -1.89
CA ILE A 113 3.10 13.55 -2.57
C ILE A 113 4.58 13.83 -2.34
N ALA A 114 5.07 13.75 -1.11
CA ALA A 114 6.49 13.92 -0.79
C ALA A 114 7.36 12.90 -1.54
N GLY A 115 6.90 11.65 -1.67
CA GLY A 115 7.55 10.61 -2.45
C GLY A 115 7.65 10.94 -3.94
N ILE A 116 6.59 11.50 -4.54
CA ILE A 116 6.56 11.98 -5.94
C ILE A 116 7.51 13.18 -6.11
N VAL A 117 7.43 14.17 -5.22
CA VAL A 117 8.30 15.36 -5.26
C VAL A 117 9.76 14.95 -5.18
N GLN A 118 10.10 14.03 -4.26
CA GLN A 118 11.46 13.49 -4.16
C GLN A 118 11.87 12.72 -5.41
N TYR A 119 10.95 11.98 -6.05
CA TYR A 119 11.23 11.26 -7.28
C TYR A 119 11.53 12.22 -8.45
N ILE A 120 10.78 13.32 -8.56
CA ILE A 120 11.00 14.37 -9.56
C ILE A 120 12.34 15.07 -9.31
N LEU A 121 12.63 15.45 -8.06
CA LEU A 121 13.90 16.12 -7.68
C LEU A 121 15.14 15.24 -7.91
N ARG A 122 14.99 13.90 -7.88
CA ARG A 122 16.09 12.94 -8.05
C ARG A 122 16.23 12.41 -9.49
N LYS A 123 15.33 12.83 -10.38
CA LYS A 123 15.40 12.54 -11.82
C LYS A 123 16.44 13.43 -12.45
#